data_AF-A0A8T5M6X9-F1
#
_entry.id   AF-A0A8T5M6X9-F1
#
_cell.length_a   1.000
_cell.length_b   1.000
_cell.length_c   1.000
_cell.angle_alpha   90.00
_cell.angle_beta   90.00
_cell.angle_gamma   90.00
#
_symmetry.space_group_name_H-M   'P 1'
#
loop_
_entity.id
_entity.type
_entity.pdbx_description
1 polymer ?
#
loop_
_entity_poly.entity_id
_entity_poly.type
_entity_poly.pdbx_seq_one_letter_code
_entity_poly.pdbx_strand_id
1 'polypeptide(L)'
;MDVERIQKINNLALDLMKQGLASDRQDAIAQAEKIFRTTDTEDYNSIRERMNGSKNESQNNQEKKEDLSQEQIKDILEQNTKFLVKKITQFQDQIINLKKEIDDIKNQSFNRIPTVKELIATEVQKQSEIRAQPQNNSVPQPAYQEIPKQESKPSSAEPHPRLGGYKQEDVSVEKFFYMGKGK
;
A
#
# COMPACT_ATOMS: atom_id res chain seq x y z
N MET A 1 -13.75 26.97 9.90
CA MET A 1 -12.85 26.56 8.81
C MET A 1 -13.19 27.40 7.61
N ASP A 2 -12.22 28.12 7.06
CA ASP A 2 -12.46 28.97 5.89
C ASP A 2 -12.72 28.13 4.65
N VAL A 3 -13.60 28.63 3.79
CA VAL A 3 -14.01 27.95 2.55
C VAL A 3 -12.80 27.66 1.66
N GLU A 4 -11.84 28.59 1.58
CA GLU A 4 -10.60 28.42 0.84
C GLU A 4 -9.72 27.29 1.40
N ARG A 5 -9.67 27.15 2.72
CA ARG A 5 -8.88 26.09 3.38
C ARG A 5 -9.46 24.72 3.07
N ILE A 6 -10.78 24.58 3.09
CA ILE A 6 -11.46 23.33 2.73
C ILE A 6 -11.21 23.00 1.25
N GLN A 7 -11.24 23.98 0.35
CA GLN A 7 -10.93 23.76 -1.07
C GLN A 7 -9.48 23.28 -1.26
N LYS A 8 -8.51 23.88 -0.57
CA LYS A 8 -7.10 23.46 -0.62
C LYS A 8 -6.91 22.05 -0.08
N ILE A 9 -7.54 21.71 1.05
CA ILE A 9 -7.51 20.35 1.61
C ILE A 9 -8.12 19.35 0.63
N ASN A 10 -9.24 19.68 -0.01
CA ASN A 10 -9.87 18.80 -0.99
C ASN A 10 -9.00 18.58 -2.24
N ASN A 11 -8.35 19.63 -2.74
CA ASN A 11 -7.44 19.51 -3.88
C ASN A 11 -6.20 18.67 -3.52
N LEU A 12 -5.61 18.91 -2.35
CA LEU A 12 -4.48 18.13 -1.87
C LEU A 12 -4.86 16.67 -1.63
N ALA A 13 -6.03 16.39 -1.06
CA ALA A 13 -6.53 15.04 -0.87
C ALA A 13 -6.69 14.29 -2.22
N LEU A 14 -7.20 14.98 -3.25
CA LEU A 14 -7.28 14.40 -4.60
C LEU A 14 -5.90 14.05 -5.16
N ASP A 15 -4.90 14.90 -4.94
CA ASP A 15 -3.54 14.65 -5.42
C ASP A 15 -2.85 13.52 -4.63
N LEU A 16 -3.08 13.41 -3.31
CA LEU A 16 -2.61 12.29 -2.50
C LEU A 16 -3.21 10.95 -2.95
N MET A 17 -4.49 10.94 -3.34
CA MET A 17 -5.13 9.75 -3.92
C MET A 17 -4.54 9.40 -5.29
N LYS A 18 -4.32 10.38 -6.18
CA LYS A 18 -3.73 10.14 -7.50
C LYS A 18 -2.33 9.56 -7.42
N GLN A 19 -1.55 9.99 -6.44
CA GLN A 19 -0.18 9.51 -6.22
C GLN A 19 -0.15 8.16 -5.47
N GLY A 20 -1.28 7.65 -5.00
CA GLY A 20 -1.36 6.41 -4.23
C GLY A 20 -0.78 6.50 -2.83
N LEU A 21 -0.63 7.71 -2.26
CA LEU A 21 -0.16 7.93 -0.89
C LEU A 21 -1.26 7.66 0.15
N ALA A 22 -2.52 7.76 -0.25
CA ALA A 22 -3.68 7.49 0.60
C ALA A 22 -4.54 6.38 -0.02
N SER A 23 -5.03 5.48 0.84
CA SER A 23 -5.81 4.32 0.38
C SER A 23 -7.25 4.70 0.04
N ASP A 24 -7.81 5.65 0.80
CA ASP A 24 -9.20 6.07 0.71
C ASP A 24 -9.32 7.60 0.77
N ARG A 25 -10.47 8.11 0.30
CA ARG A 25 -10.75 9.56 0.31
C ARG A 25 -10.72 10.15 1.72
N GLN A 26 -11.21 9.43 2.72
CA GLN A 26 -11.18 9.91 4.11
C GLN A 26 -9.77 9.97 4.67
N ASP A 27 -8.94 8.98 4.35
CA ASP A 27 -7.52 8.93 4.72
C ASP A 27 -6.75 10.09 4.06
N ALA A 28 -7.00 10.34 2.77
CA ALA A 28 -6.41 11.45 2.03
C ALA A 28 -6.79 12.82 2.62
N ILE A 29 -8.06 13.00 3.03
CA ILE A 29 -8.53 14.22 3.69
C ILE A 29 -7.86 14.38 5.06
N ALA A 30 -7.74 13.33 5.84
CA ALA A 30 -7.09 13.38 7.16
C ALA A 30 -5.59 13.73 7.04
N GLN A 31 -4.89 13.17 6.06
CA GLN A 31 -3.49 13.49 5.77
C GLN A 31 -3.32 14.93 5.28
N ALA A 32 -4.16 15.37 4.34
CA ALA A 32 -4.16 16.75 3.86
C ALA A 32 -4.47 17.74 4.98
N GLU A 33 -5.43 17.43 5.85
CA GLU A 33 -5.75 18.26 7.02
C GLU A 33 -4.58 18.33 8.01
N LYS A 34 -3.88 17.21 8.25
CA LYS A 34 -2.69 17.17 9.11
C LYS A 34 -1.60 18.10 8.59
N ILE A 35 -1.33 18.07 7.29
CA ILE A 35 -0.35 18.96 6.64
C ILE A 35 -0.75 20.43 6.84
N PHE A 36 -1.99 20.79 6.50
CA PHE A 36 -2.47 22.17 6.63
C PHE A 36 -2.60 22.67 8.07
N ARG A 37 -2.75 21.79 9.06
CA ARG A 37 -2.67 22.17 10.49
C ARG A 37 -1.23 22.47 10.89
N THR A 38 -0.28 21.61 10.51
CA THR A 38 1.14 21.84 10.81
C THR A 38 1.65 23.13 10.18
N THR A 39 1.31 23.42 8.93
CA THR A 39 1.79 24.64 8.24
C THR A 39 1.25 25.92 8.89
N ASP A 40 -0.03 25.98 9.26
CA ASP A 40 -0.60 27.24 9.76
C ASP A 40 -0.24 27.52 11.23
N THR A 41 -0.06 26.50 12.07
CA THR A 41 0.28 26.69 13.50
C THR A 41 1.75 26.59 13.84
N GLU A 42 2.55 25.80 13.12
CA GLU A 42 3.97 25.64 13.44
C GLU A 42 4.85 26.64 12.70
N ASP A 43 4.57 26.98 11.44
CA ASP A 43 5.42 27.94 10.71
C ASP A 43 5.29 29.36 11.26
N TYR A 44 4.07 29.85 11.54
CA TYR A 44 3.92 31.23 12.01
C TYR A 44 4.47 31.45 13.43
N ASN A 45 4.30 30.47 14.32
CA ASN A 45 4.83 30.56 15.68
C ASN A 45 6.35 30.33 15.71
N SER A 46 6.88 29.35 14.96
CA SER A 46 8.32 29.12 14.90
C SER A 46 9.08 30.24 14.17
N ILE A 47 8.49 30.84 13.12
CA ILE A 47 9.06 32.00 12.43
C ILE A 47 8.99 33.24 13.32
N ARG A 48 7.87 33.47 14.02
CA ARG A 48 7.74 34.59 14.95
C ARG A 48 8.66 34.43 16.16
N GLU A 49 8.83 33.23 16.67
CA GLU A 49 9.75 32.92 17.77
C GLU A 49 11.21 33.07 17.32
N ARG A 50 11.57 32.67 16.10
CA ARG A 50 12.88 32.98 15.51
C ARG A 50 13.06 34.48 15.31
N MET A 51 12.06 35.21 14.82
CA MET A 51 12.16 36.65 14.53
C MET A 51 12.15 37.52 15.80
N ASN A 52 11.43 37.11 16.85
CA ASN A 52 11.40 37.78 18.15
C ASN A 52 12.54 37.34 19.08
N GLY A 53 12.96 36.07 19.03
CA GLY A 53 14.17 35.57 19.70
C GLY A 53 15.43 36.27 19.20
N SER A 54 15.50 36.56 17.89
CA SER A 54 16.59 37.34 17.29
C SER A 54 16.60 38.83 17.71
N LYS A 55 15.46 39.39 18.13
CA LYS A 55 15.36 40.81 18.50
C LYS A 55 15.62 41.08 19.99
N ASN A 56 15.42 40.10 20.87
CA ASN A 56 15.65 40.29 22.31
C ASN A 56 17.06 39.90 22.79
N GLU A 57 17.88 39.25 21.96
CA GLU A 57 19.31 39.01 22.27
C GLU A 57 20.27 40.03 21.62
N SER A 58 19.76 40.94 20.80
CA SER A 58 20.58 41.86 19.99
C SER A 58 20.99 43.17 20.71
N GLN A 59 20.97 43.23 22.04
CA GLN A 59 21.51 44.39 22.78
C GLN A 59 22.75 44.10 23.63
N ASN A 60 23.36 42.91 23.58
CA ASN A 60 24.59 42.67 24.34
C ASN A 60 25.69 41.83 23.69
N ASN A 61 25.59 41.50 22.39
CA ASN A 61 26.70 40.86 21.67
C ASN A 61 27.25 41.81 20.60
N GLN A 62 28.03 42.79 21.07
CA GLN A 62 29.08 43.39 20.25
C GLN A 62 30.00 42.26 19.76
N GLU A 63 30.05 42.10 18.43
CA GLU A 63 31.28 41.83 17.67
C GLU A 63 32.40 41.09 18.42
N LYS A 64 32.20 39.80 18.68
CA LYS A 64 33.31 38.85 18.62
C LYS A 64 33.16 38.05 17.33
N LYS A 65 33.66 38.63 16.24
CA LYS A 65 34.26 37.79 15.21
C LYS A 65 35.46 37.15 15.90
N GLU A 66 35.25 35.98 16.49
CA GLU A 66 36.37 35.11 16.81
C GLU A 66 37.02 34.80 15.46
N ASP A 67 38.14 35.48 15.18
CA ASP A 67 39.05 35.08 14.12
C ASP A 67 39.53 33.67 14.49
N LEU A 68 38.73 32.67 14.10
CA LEU A 68 39.06 31.26 14.23
C LEU A 68 40.43 31.07 13.61
N SER A 69 41.38 30.61 14.42
CA SER A 69 42.73 30.37 13.91
C SER A 69 42.65 29.36 12.77
N GLN A 70 43.56 29.45 11.80
CA GLN A 70 43.58 28.49 10.69
C GLN A 70 43.66 27.04 11.17
N GLU A 71 44.26 26.79 12.34
CA GLU A 71 44.29 25.48 12.99
C GLU A 71 42.92 25.03 13.47
N GLN A 72 42.13 25.91 14.09
CA GLN A 72 40.76 25.59 14.51
C GLN A 72 39.85 25.31 13.30
N ILE A 73 40.02 26.06 12.21
CA ILE A 73 39.28 25.81 10.96
C ILE A 73 39.63 24.43 10.40
N LYS A 74 40.91 24.07 10.41
CA LYS A 74 41.38 22.74 9.96
C LYS A 74 40.82 21.62 10.83
N ASP A 75 40.79 21.79 12.15
CA ASP A 75 40.24 20.81 13.08
C ASP A 75 38.73 20.63 12.89
N ILE A 76 37.98 21.73 12.72
CA ILE A 76 36.55 21.68 12.39
C ILE A 76 36.33 20.95 11.07
N LEU A 77 37.15 21.23 10.06
CA LEU A 77 37.04 20.58 8.75
C LEU A 77 37.34 19.08 8.85
N GLU A 78 38.35 18.69 9.63
CA GLU A 78 38.70 17.29 9.87
C GLU A 78 37.58 16.57 10.63
N GLN A 79 37.01 17.19 11.67
CA GLN A 79 35.86 16.65 12.41
C GLN A 79 34.64 16.48 11.52
N ASN A 80 34.31 17.48 10.70
CA ASN A 80 33.21 17.42 9.75
C ASN A 80 33.43 16.32 8.71
N THR A 81 34.65 16.18 8.20
CA THR A 81 35.01 15.13 7.24
C THR A 81 34.88 13.75 7.88
N LYS A 82 35.40 13.54 9.09
CA LYS A 82 35.25 12.29 9.84
C LYS A 82 33.78 11.96 10.10
N PHE A 83 32.98 12.96 10.45
CA PHE A 83 31.54 12.79 10.65
C PHE A 83 30.84 12.37 9.37
N LEU A 84 31.13 13.03 8.24
CA LEU A 84 30.59 12.68 6.94
C LEU A 84 31.00 11.27 6.51
N VAL A 85 32.27 10.91 6.65
CA VAL A 85 32.76 9.55 6.36
C VAL A 85 32.01 8.53 7.21
N LYS A 86 31.85 8.78 8.51
CA LYS A 86 31.08 7.91 9.41
C LYS A 86 29.61 7.78 8.98
N LYS A 87 28.99 8.86 8.51
CA LYS A 87 27.61 8.81 7.99
C LYS A 87 27.51 8.03 6.69
N ILE A 88 28.50 8.18 5.80
CA ILE A 88 28.57 7.41 4.56
C ILE A 88 28.75 5.92 4.85
N THR A 89 29.62 5.54 5.79
CA THR A 89 29.80 4.12 6.16
C THR A 89 28.52 3.54 6.77
N GLN A 90 27.86 4.28 7.68
CA GLN A 90 26.56 3.86 8.24
C GLN A 90 25.50 3.65 7.15
N PHE A 91 25.48 4.52 6.14
CA PHE A 91 24.56 4.41 5.03
C PHE A 91 24.91 3.21 4.11
N GLN A 92 26.19 2.95 3.87
CA GLN A 92 26.65 1.77 3.14
C GLN A 92 26.24 0.47 3.86
N ASP A 93 26.40 0.41 5.19
CA ASP A 93 25.97 -0.74 6.00
C ASP A 93 24.46 -0.98 5.88
N GLN A 94 23.66 0.09 5.93
CA GLN A 94 22.20 -0.01 5.73
C GLN A 94 21.84 -0.53 4.33
N ILE A 95 22.53 -0.06 3.29
CA ILE A 95 22.31 -0.56 1.92
C ILE A 95 22.67 -2.05 1.82
N ILE A 96 23.78 -2.47 2.45
CA ILE A 96 24.19 -3.88 2.45
C ILE A 96 23.14 -4.75 3.16
N ASN A 97 22.61 -4.28 4.30
CA ASN A 97 21.55 -5.00 5.02
C ASN A 97 20.25 -5.09 4.21
N LEU A 98 19.83 -4.00 3.57
CA LEU A 98 18.66 -4.02 2.68
C LEU A 98 18.84 -4.98 1.50
N LYS A 99 20.05 -5.03 0.90
CA LYS A 99 20.35 -6.00 -0.16
C LYS A 99 20.23 -7.43 0.33
N LYS A 100 20.74 -7.74 1.53
CA LYS A 100 20.60 -9.06 2.14
C LYS A 100 19.14 -9.42 2.38
N GLU A 101 18.35 -8.50 2.94
CA GLU A 101 16.91 -8.72 3.15
C GLU A 101 16.16 -8.99 1.84
N ILE A 102 16.49 -8.24 0.77
CA ILE A 102 15.94 -8.49 -0.57
C ILE A 102 16.31 -9.88 -1.09
N ASP A 103 17.58 -10.27 -0.95
CA ASP A 103 18.05 -11.58 -1.36
C ASP A 103 17.39 -12.70 -0.53
N ASP A 104 17.19 -12.49 0.78
CA ASP A 104 16.50 -13.43 1.66
C ASP A 104 15.02 -13.58 1.28
N ILE A 105 14.31 -12.48 1.00
CA ILE A 105 12.92 -12.51 0.52
C ILE A 105 12.84 -13.21 -0.83
N LYS A 106 13.76 -12.90 -1.74
CA LYS A 106 13.84 -13.54 -3.05
C LYS A 106 14.01 -15.06 -2.89
N ASN A 107 14.94 -15.50 -2.05
CA ASN A 107 15.19 -16.91 -1.79
C ASN A 107 14.03 -17.60 -1.04
N GLN A 108 13.35 -16.90 -0.12
CA GLN A 108 12.16 -17.44 0.56
C GLN A 108 10.96 -17.57 -0.38
N SER A 109 10.78 -16.64 -1.33
CA SER A 109 9.66 -16.67 -2.28
C SER A 109 9.77 -17.83 -3.26
N PHE A 110 10.99 -18.17 -3.72
CA PHE A 110 11.20 -19.34 -4.59
C PHE A 110 10.98 -20.70 -3.89
N ASN A 111 11.16 -20.77 -2.58
CA ASN A 111 11.00 -22.03 -1.82
C ASN A 111 9.56 -22.25 -1.28
N ARG A 112 8.65 -21.28 -1.45
CA ARG A 112 7.28 -21.34 -0.91
C ARG A 112 6.19 -21.55 -1.96
N ILE A 113 6.54 -21.65 -3.24
CA ILE A 113 5.57 -21.98 -4.27
C ILE A 113 5.65 -23.50 -4.49
N PRO A 114 4.74 -24.31 -3.91
CA PRO A 114 4.66 -25.73 -4.24
C PRO A 114 4.44 -25.83 -5.75
N THR A 115 5.37 -26.49 -6.41
CA THR A 115 5.26 -26.75 -7.85
C THR A 115 3.98 -27.55 -8.07
N VAL A 116 3.21 -27.27 -9.12
CA VAL A 116 1.95 -27.97 -9.46
C VAL A 116 2.07 -29.51 -9.43
N LYS A 117 3.29 -30.04 -9.61
CA LYS A 117 3.62 -31.46 -9.47
C LYS A 117 3.39 -32.04 -8.06
N GLU A 118 3.56 -31.27 -6.99
CA GLU A 118 3.34 -31.72 -5.60
C GLU A 118 1.86 -31.75 -5.21
N LEU A 119 1.06 -30.83 -5.75
CA LEU A 119 -0.40 -30.81 -5.56
C LEU A 119 -1.05 -32.05 -6.17
N ILE A 120 -0.61 -32.47 -7.37
CA ILE A 120 -1.12 -33.67 -8.03
C ILE A 120 -0.69 -34.96 -7.30
N ALA A 121 0.55 -35.02 -6.79
CA ALA A 121 1.03 -36.20 -6.06
C ALA A 121 0.27 -36.43 -4.74
N THR A 122 -0.16 -35.35 -4.07
CA THR A 122 -0.86 -35.43 -2.78
C THR A 122 -2.33 -35.83 -2.94
N GLU A 123 -2.95 -35.52 -4.08
CA GLU A 123 -4.36 -35.84 -4.35
C GLU A 123 -4.56 -37.31 -4.78
N VAL A 124 -3.56 -37.91 -5.45
CA VAL A 124 -3.60 -39.33 -5.85
C VAL A 124 -3.52 -40.28 -4.65
N GLN A 125 -2.84 -39.90 -3.56
CA GLN A 125 -2.74 -40.76 -2.36
C GLN A 125 -4.02 -40.79 -1.52
N LYS A 126 -4.87 -39.76 -1.56
CA LYS A 126 -6.13 -39.74 -0.80
C LYS A 126 -7.28 -40.49 -1.47
N GLN A 127 -7.19 -40.83 -2.76
CA GLN A 127 -8.23 -41.59 -3.46
C GLN A 127 -8.03 -43.12 -3.43
N SER A 128 -6.87 -43.61 -2.99
CA SER A 128 -6.60 -45.06 -2.93
C SER A 128 -7.09 -45.78 -1.66
N GLU A 129 -7.60 -45.09 -0.64
CA GLU A 129 -8.03 -45.73 0.62
C GLU A 129 -9.55 -45.96 0.76
N ILE A 130 -10.38 -45.58 -0.21
CA ILE A 130 -11.86 -45.72 -0.10
C ILE A 130 -12.40 -46.96 -0.85
N ARG A 131 -11.57 -47.77 -1.51
CA ARG A 131 -12.04 -48.89 -2.33
C ARG A 131 -11.83 -50.26 -1.69
N ALA A 132 -12.54 -50.53 -0.60
CA ALA A 132 -12.72 -51.89 -0.09
C ALA A 132 -14.08 -52.06 0.63
N GLN A 133 -15.20 -52.03 -0.10
CA GLN A 133 -16.39 -52.80 0.27
C GLN A 133 -17.18 -53.24 -0.99
N PRO A 134 -17.67 -54.49 -1.05
CA PRO A 134 -18.53 -54.97 -2.13
C PRO A 134 -20.00 -54.90 -1.70
N GLN A 135 -20.86 -54.31 -2.53
CA GLN A 135 -22.28 -54.68 -2.53
C GLN A 135 -22.84 -54.79 -3.95
N ASN A 136 -23.65 -55.82 -4.07
CA ASN A 136 -24.16 -56.50 -5.25
C ASN A 136 -25.65 -56.17 -5.38
N ASN A 137 -26.10 -55.78 -6.58
CA ASN A 137 -27.39 -56.11 -7.22
C ASN A 137 -27.94 -54.99 -8.14
N SER A 138 -27.85 -55.25 -9.45
CA SER A 138 -28.95 -55.24 -10.45
C SER A 138 -29.78 -53.96 -10.73
N VAL A 139 -29.34 -53.17 -11.73
CA VAL A 139 -29.97 -52.85 -13.07
C VAL A 139 -31.52 -52.94 -13.15
N PRO A 140 -32.28 -51.97 -13.74
CA PRO A 140 -32.10 -51.52 -15.13
C PRO A 140 -32.37 -50.05 -15.53
N GLN A 141 -31.61 -49.61 -16.56
CA GLN A 141 -31.90 -48.52 -17.50
C GLN A 141 -33.29 -48.70 -18.16
N PRO A 142 -34.01 -47.61 -18.54
CA PRO A 142 -33.65 -46.89 -19.77
C PRO A 142 -34.01 -45.38 -19.85
N ALA A 143 -33.48 -44.78 -20.92
CA ALA A 143 -33.98 -43.61 -21.66
C ALA A 143 -33.63 -42.19 -21.18
N TYR A 144 -32.94 -41.48 -22.08
CA TYR A 144 -32.72 -40.05 -22.22
C TYR A 144 -33.73 -39.14 -21.52
N GLN A 145 -33.25 -38.22 -20.67
CA GLN A 145 -33.85 -36.88 -20.47
C GLN A 145 -32.92 -35.94 -19.69
N GLU A 146 -32.65 -34.80 -20.33
CA GLU A 146 -32.52 -33.43 -19.83
C GLU A 146 -31.80 -33.11 -18.50
N ILE A 147 -30.87 -32.17 -18.63
CA ILE A 147 -30.16 -31.43 -17.58
C ILE A 147 -31.17 -30.90 -16.54
N PRO A 148 -31.03 -31.20 -15.24
CA PRO A 148 -31.83 -30.52 -14.23
C PRO A 148 -31.39 -29.06 -14.14
N LYS A 149 -32.20 -28.19 -14.73
CA LYS A 149 -32.39 -26.79 -14.33
C LYS A 149 -32.62 -26.80 -12.82
N GLN A 150 -31.58 -26.44 -12.06
CA GLN A 150 -31.74 -26.16 -10.64
C GLN A 150 -32.50 -24.85 -10.50
N GLU A 151 -33.82 -24.96 -10.28
CA GLU A 151 -34.64 -23.91 -9.71
C GLU A 151 -34.11 -23.61 -8.30
N SER A 152 -33.26 -22.59 -8.19
CA SER A 152 -32.98 -21.95 -6.91
C SER A 152 -34.21 -21.15 -6.50
N LYS A 153 -34.98 -21.71 -5.55
CA LYS A 153 -35.99 -20.96 -4.78
C LYS A 153 -35.39 -19.65 -4.26
N PRO A 154 -36.15 -18.54 -4.27
CA PRO A 154 -35.66 -17.26 -3.78
C PRO A 154 -35.53 -17.33 -2.26
N SER A 155 -34.29 -17.38 -1.77
CA SER A 155 -34.02 -16.98 -0.40
C SER A 155 -34.30 -15.49 -0.32
N SER A 156 -35.25 -15.12 0.52
CA SER A 156 -35.63 -13.74 0.85
C SER A 156 -34.45 -13.03 1.51
N ALA A 157 -33.52 -12.53 0.70
CA ALA A 157 -32.53 -11.57 1.12
C ALA A 157 -33.08 -10.18 0.80
N GLU A 158 -33.18 -9.35 1.83
CA GLU A 158 -33.54 -7.94 1.70
C GLU A 158 -32.69 -7.27 0.60
N PRO A 159 -33.27 -6.36 -0.21
CA PRO A 159 -32.56 -5.74 -1.32
C PRO A 159 -31.46 -4.81 -0.80
N HIS A 160 -30.25 -5.35 -0.65
CA HIS A 160 -29.06 -4.54 -0.39
C HIS A 160 -28.82 -3.64 -1.61
N PRO A 161 -28.63 -2.32 -1.45
CA PRO A 161 -28.43 -1.39 -2.56
C PRO A 161 -27.15 -1.63 -3.39
N ARG A 162 -26.33 -2.61 -3.00
CA ARG A 162 -25.14 -3.07 -3.74
C ARG A 162 -25.35 -4.39 -4.52
N LEU A 163 -26.46 -5.08 -4.28
CA LEU A 163 -26.79 -6.34 -4.96
C LEU A 163 -27.92 -6.08 -5.95
N GLY A 164 -27.58 -5.51 -7.10
CA GLY A 164 -28.47 -5.53 -8.25
C GLY A 164 -28.75 -6.98 -8.65
N GLY A 165 -30.01 -7.32 -8.93
CA GLY A 165 -30.44 -8.67 -9.34
C GLY A 165 -29.99 -9.02 -10.76
N TYR A 166 -28.69 -8.97 -11.03
CA TYR A 166 -28.12 -9.28 -12.33
C TYR A 166 -28.25 -10.77 -12.61
N LYS A 167 -28.76 -11.09 -13.81
CA LYS A 167 -28.77 -12.46 -14.30
C LYS A 167 -27.39 -12.78 -14.87
N GLN A 168 -27.03 -14.06 -14.91
CA GLN A 168 -25.76 -14.50 -15.49
C GLN A 168 -25.61 -14.07 -16.96
N GLU A 169 -26.74 -13.90 -17.67
CA GLU A 169 -26.80 -13.35 -19.03
C GLU A 169 -26.37 -11.87 -19.12
N ASP A 170 -26.55 -11.08 -18.05
CA ASP A 170 -26.23 -9.65 -17.99
C ASP A 170 -24.73 -9.38 -17.81
N VAL A 171 -23.97 -10.36 -17.30
CA VAL A 171 -22.52 -10.29 -17.05
C VAL A 171 -21.74 -11.15 -18.05
N SER A 172 -22.28 -11.33 -19.25
CA SER A 172 -21.58 -12.03 -20.33
C SER A 172 -20.43 -11.16 -20.85
N VAL A 173 -19.19 -11.59 -20.57
CA VAL A 173 -17.94 -10.92 -20.97
C VAL A 173 -17.92 -10.63 -22.48
N GLU A 174 -18.53 -11.51 -23.28
CA GLU A 174 -18.66 -11.37 -24.74
C GLU A 174 -19.39 -10.08 -25.17
N LYS A 175 -20.39 -9.63 -24.40
CA LYS A 175 -21.16 -8.43 -24.72
C LYS A 175 -20.33 -7.14 -24.57
N PHE A 176 -19.29 -7.15 -23.73
CA PHE A 176 -18.38 -6.01 -23.56
C PHE A 176 -17.38 -5.86 -24.71
N PHE A 177 -16.97 -6.97 -25.34
CA PHE A 177 -15.96 -6.94 -26.40
C PHE A 177 -16.53 -6.69 -27.80
N TYR A 178 -17.82 -6.96 -28.02
CA TYR A 178 -18.45 -6.84 -29.34
C TYR A 178 -19.31 -5.57 -29.55
N MET A 179 -19.56 -4.77 -28.52
CA MET A 179 -20.37 -3.54 -28.65
C MET A 179 -19.58 -2.30 -29.10
N GLY A 180 -18.32 -2.48 -29.53
CA GLY A 180 -17.36 -1.42 -29.84
C GLY A 180 -16.91 -1.32 -31.31
N LYS A 181 -17.65 -1.88 -32.27
CA LYS A 181 -17.43 -1.60 -33.70
C LYS A 181 -18.75 -1.46 -34.45
N GLY A 182 -19.20 -0.21 -34.60
CA GLY A 182 -20.33 0.15 -35.44
C GLY A 182 -20.34 1.65 -35.71
N LYS A 183 -19.63 2.04 -36.79
CA LYS A 183 -19.70 3.27 -37.61
C LYS A 183 -19.95 4.61 -36.93
#